data_AF-A0A8S3GBZ0-F1
#
_entry.id   AF-A0A8S3GBZ0-F1
#
_cell.length_a   1.000
_cell.length_b   1.000
_cell.length_c   1.000
_cell.angle_alpha   90.00
_cell.angle_beta   90.00
_cell.angle_gamma   90.00
#
_symmetry.space_group_name_H-M   'P 1'
#
loop_
_entity.id
_entity.type
_entity.pdbx_description
1 polymer ?
#
loop_
_entity_poly.entity_id
_entity_poly.type
_entity_poly.pdbx_seq_one_letter_code
_entity_poly.pdbx_strand_id
1 'polypeptide(L)'
;DCQAGRKGNGGAAGKGGCFGSGGSGGLGGCGGWGWNAEPIGLPGKDGKYGSCGVNGHPGSDGSDGCAASDGSVEYVVIDANNHILRIGPDKYHTSVVGYTITDDNEDGIYEPNSNFFVTNVKWINNGAMILPAGAILSFRSTEYISTDANHGILLQGASVGTILHSSNRFKCHMNSMRAISLNQPYIQHVQLTSQIHLLNRMFSGSEVSTNLICQYPIQIKEIKFPFVLCPNELAIATVTFTNLSTGVYGTCPSARSLGSVKCRFSAHSCIQVVPASRNEAYVYHNGIYEINQILPNSTKQIRFAIISSANTQNWYYDNLFWNMDLLLRDTVIEKHQNNIRIVPKFVPSEHTDILLITDSLFTRTEFLEYQDLFRLFNFSSRYWDMQKYGPLNNSEPIWLHTANIIIFIYSNPKSKFNMIPSHLLLKHMNSSDYAGFICIGNCEIDELDFAIFDYNNLSCGNTNDENKSEKINHR
;
A
#
# COMPACT_ATOMS: atom_id res chain seq x y z
N ASP A 1 -25.87 42.81 4.37
CA ASP A 1 -27.28 42.83 4.83
C ASP A 1 -27.64 44.12 5.53
N CYS A 2 -28.29 45.02 4.81
CA CYS A 2 -28.88 46.23 5.37
C CYS A 2 -30.38 45.98 5.56
N GLN A 3 -30.78 45.52 6.76
CA GLN A 3 -32.21 45.31 7.05
C GLN A 3 -32.92 46.64 7.32
N ALA A 4 -34.17 46.73 6.85
CA ALA A 4 -35.01 47.90 7.10
C ALA A 4 -35.37 48.06 8.58
N GLY A 5 -35.48 49.31 9.03
CA GLY A 5 -36.01 49.64 10.36
C GLY A 5 -37.50 49.27 10.45
N ARG A 6 -37.88 48.62 11.55
CA ARG A 6 -39.29 48.27 11.82
C ARG A 6 -40.12 49.52 12.16
N LYS A 7 -41.39 49.47 11.83
CA LYS A 7 -42.38 50.51 12.17
C LYS A 7 -42.51 50.72 13.67
N GLY A 8 -42.79 51.97 14.05
CA GLY A 8 -43.26 52.31 15.38
C GLY A 8 -44.77 52.03 15.53
N ASN A 9 -45.18 51.53 16.68
CA ASN A 9 -46.60 51.25 16.96
C ASN A 9 -47.36 52.53 17.33
N GLY A 10 -48.60 52.65 16.86
CA GLY A 10 -49.52 53.73 17.19
C GLY A 10 -50.01 53.64 18.64
N GLY A 11 -50.29 54.80 19.25
CA GLY A 11 -50.74 54.88 20.63
C GLY A 11 -52.15 54.30 20.85
N ALA A 12 -52.40 53.69 22.00
CA ALA A 12 -53.70 53.14 22.35
C ALA A 12 -54.78 54.22 22.52
N ALA A 13 -56.03 53.84 22.28
CA ALA A 13 -57.17 54.75 22.37
C ALA A 13 -57.55 55.10 23.82
N GLY A 14 -58.00 56.33 24.06
CA GLY A 14 -58.58 56.74 25.34
C GLY A 14 -59.99 56.17 25.56
N LYS A 15 -60.31 55.71 26.77
CA LYS A 15 -61.65 55.22 27.13
C LYS A 15 -62.61 56.36 27.49
N GLY A 16 -63.84 56.30 26.98
CA GLY A 16 -64.94 57.20 27.31
C GLY A 16 -65.54 56.86 28.68
N GLY A 17 -66.03 57.89 29.38
CA GLY A 17 -66.59 57.77 30.73
C GLY A 17 -67.99 57.13 30.77
N CYS A 18 -68.29 56.44 31.87
CA CYS A 18 -69.57 55.77 32.13
C CYS A 18 -70.56 56.72 32.85
N PHE A 19 -71.87 56.60 32.59
CA PHE A 19 -72.91 57.35 33.31
C PHE A 19 -73.37 56.64 34.59
N GLY A 20 -73.98 57.41 35.51
CA GLY A 20 -74.58 56.90 36.76
C GLY A 20 -76.02 56.42 36.59
N SER A 21 -76.40 55.40 37.37
CA SER A 21 -77.72 54.75 37.36
C SER A 21 -78.85 55.70 37.79
N GLY A 22 -79.99 55.69 37.08
CA GLY A 22 -81.23 56.33 37.56
C GLY A 22 -81.82 55.53 38.73
N GLY A 23 -82.27 56.22 39.79
CA GLY A 23 -82.80 55.60 41.00
C GLY A 23 -84.14 54.88 40.79
N SER A 24 -84.38 53.84 41.59
CA SER A 24 -85.59 53.01 41.59
C SER A 24 -86.83 53.75 42.10
N GLY A 25 -87.98 53.53 41.47
CA GLY A 25 -89.29 53.95 41.97
C GLY A 25 -89.73 53.08 43.16
N GLY A 26 -90.42 53.70 44.11
CA GLY A 26 -90.89 53.04 45.33
C GLY A 26 -92.07 52.08 45.10
N LEU A 27 -92.15 51.05 45.94
CA LEU A 27 -93.24 50.06 45.97
C LEU A 27 -94.59 50.73 46.29
N GLY A 28 -95.56 50.63 45.37
CA GLY A 28 -96.97 50.91 45.64
C GLY A 28 -97.61 49.75 46.42
N GLY A 29 -98.29 50.07 47.52
CA GLY A 29 -98.72 49.13 48.56
C GLY A 29 -99.93 48.25 48.21
N CYS A 30 -100.03 47.15 48.98
CA CYS A 30 -101.07 46.13 48.91
C CYS A 30 -102.33 46.57 49.68
N GLY A 31 -103.50 46.52 49.05
CA GLY A 31 -104.81 46.52 49.70
C GLY A 31 -105.83 46.06 48.68
N GLY A 32 -106.84 45.24 48.93
CA GLY A 32 -107.55 44.82 50.15
C GLY A 32 -109.00 44.61 49.69
N TRP A 33 -109.63 43.47 49.98
CA TRP A 33 -110.83 42.97 49.29
C TRP A 33 -112.13 43.73 49.64
N GLY A 34 -112.97 44.02 48.63
CA GLY A 34 -114.34 44.55 48.82
C GLY A 34 -115.27 44.29 47.62
N TRP A 35 -116.41 43.62 47.87
CA TRP A 35 -117.60 43.69 46.99
C TRP A 35 -118.25 45.06 47.20
N ASN A 36 -118.41 45.85 46.14
CA ASN A 36 -118.97 47.22 46.16
C ASN A 36 -118.31 48.19 47.15
N ALA A 37 -117.02 48.50 46.96
CA ALA A 37 -116.41 49.82 47.21
C ALA A 37 -114.90 49.76 46.86
N GLU A 38 -114.36 50.90 46.43
CA GLU A 38 -112.98 51.21 46.03
C GLU A 38 -111.89 50.79 47.05
N PRO A 39 -110.64 50.49 46.61
CA PRO A 39 -109.57 51.51 46.50
C PRO A 39 -108.62 51.26 45.29
N ILE A 40 -108.31 52.19 44.37
CA ILE A 40 -107.48 53.42 44.37
C ILE A 40 -106.07 53.26 44.95
N GLY A 41 -105.09 53.04 44.05
CA GLY A 41 -103.65 53.24 44.26
C GLY A 41 -102.79 52.65 43.13
N LEU A 42 -102.27 53.49 42.21
CA LEU A 42 -101.37 53.10 41.11
C LEU A 42 -99.89 53.29 41.50
N PRO A 43 -98.96 52.34 41.22
CA PRO A 43 -97.53 52.55 41.42
C PRO A 43 -96.94 53.57 40.42
N GLY A 44 -95.97 54.38 40.87
CA GLY A 44 -95.23 55.33 40.03
C GLY A 44 -94.23 54.65 39.08
N LYS A 45 -93.90 55.31 37.96
CA LYS A 45 -92.97 54.83 36.93
C LYS A 45 -91.52 55.23 37.23
N ASP A 46 -90.58 54.31 37.03
CA ASP A 46 -89.13 54.54 37.14
C ASP A 46 -88.60 55.53 36.10
N GLY A 47 -87.56 56.31 36.46
CA GLY A 47 -86.86 57.24 35.57
C GLY A 47 -85.91 56.54 34.58
N LYS A 48 -85.75 57.10 33.37
CA LYS A 48 -84.86 56.56 32.32
C LYS A 48 -83.38 56.83 32.61
N TYR A 49 -82.53 55.83 32.36
CA TYR A 49 -81.07 55.93 32.34
C TYR A 49 -80.56 56.82 31.19
N GLY A 50 -79.47 57.56 31.40
CA GLY A 50 -78.71 58.25 30.35
C GLY A 50 -77.84 57.29 29.52
N SER A 51 -77.17 57.75 28.46
CA SER A 51 -76.30 56.95 27.58
C SER A 51 -74.81 57.28 27.76
N CYS A 52 -73.92 56.28 27.59
CA CYS A 52 -72.46 56.42 27.72
C CYS A 52 -71.85 57.19 26.55
N GLY A 53 -70.75 57.90 26.81
CA GLY A 53 -69.88 58.45 25.76
C GLY A 53 -69.04 57.37 25.08
N VAL A 54 -68.66 57.58 23.82
CA VAL A 54 -67.90 56.63 23.00
C VAL A 54 -66.40 56.76 23.26
N ASN A 55 -65.67 55.64 23.28
CA ASN A 55 -64.20 55.64 23.36
C ASN A 55 -63.58 56.36 22.16
N GLY A 56 -62.39 56.95 22.36
CA GLY A 56 -61.58 57.46 21.24
C GLY A 56 -61.07 56.32 20.34
N HIS A 57 -60.51 56.67 19.18
CA HIS A 57 -59.87 55.71 18.28
C HIS A 57 -58.37 55.62 18.58
N PRO A 58 -57.75 54.42 18.50
CA PRO A 58 -56.31 54.30 18.66
C PRO A 58 -55.58 54.95 17.47
N GLY A 59 -54.36 55.42 17.70
CA GLY A 59 -53.48 55.88 16.63
C GLY A 59 -53.05 54.71 15.75
N SER A 60 -52.88 54.95 14.45
CA SER A 60 -52.36 53.96 13.51
C SER A 60 -50.84 53.81 13.64
N ASP A 61 -50.34 52.58 13.55
CA ASP A 61 -48.90 52.33 13.43
C ASP A 61 -48.31 53.03 12.20
N GLY A 62 -47.00 53.33 12.25
CA GLY A 62 -46.25 53.75 11.07
C GLY A 62 -46.06 52.63 10.05
N SER A 63 -45.42 52.92 8.91
CA SER A 63 -44.99 51.92 7.94
C SER A 63 -43.55 51.45 8.23
N ASP A 64 -43.23 50.19 7.90
CA ASP A 64 -41.84 49.73 7.92
C ASP A 64 -41.01 50.52 6.90
N GLY A 65 -39.70 50.66 7.14
CA GLY A 65 -38.79 51.19 6.11
C GLY A 65 -38.67 50.25 4.91
N CYS A 66 -38.26 50.78 3.75
CA CYS A 66 -37.89 49.93 2.62
C CYS A 66 -36.52 49.29 2.88
N ALA A 67 -36.37 48.00 2.55
CA ALA A 67 -35.05 47.36 2.52
C ALA A 67 -34.16 48.08 1.50
N ALA A 68 -32.91 48.36 1.88
CA ALA A 68 -31.94 48.91 0.93
C ALA A 68 -31.54 47.82 -0.07
N SER A 69 -31.19 48.22 -1.29
CA SER A 69 -30.59 47.30 -2.27
C SER A 69 -29.28 46.74 -1.72
N ASP A 70 -29.02 45.45 -1.97
CA ASP A 70 -27.74 44.83 -1.62
C ASP A 70 -26.59 45.61 -2.24
N GLY A 71 -25.56 45.89 -1.44
CA GLY A 71 -24.34 46.53 -1.93
C GLY A 71 -23.58 45.60 -2.88
N SER A 72 -22.99 46.16 -3.93
CA SER A 72 -22.05 45.44 -4.80
C SER A 72 -20.60 45.75 -4.43
N VAL A 73 -19.72 44.78 -4.66
CA VAL A 73 -18.27 44.98 -4.63
C VAL A 73 -17.78 44.88 -6.06
N GLU A 74 -17.08 45.91 -6.54
CA GLU A 74 -16.46 45.92 -7.85
C GLU A 74 -14.94 46.04 -7.70
N TYR A 75 -14.22 45.26 -8.51
CA TYR A 75 -12.77 45.33 -8.60
C TYR A 75 -12.39 46.22 -9.79
N VAL A 76 -11.60 47.25 -9.50
CA VAL A 76 -11.17 48.24 -10.49
C VAL A 76 -9.66 48.15 -10.65
N VAL A 77 -9.20 48.02 -11.89
CA VAL A 77 -7.78 48.14 -12.23
C VAL A 77 -7.55 49.55 -12.75
N ILE A 78 -6.64 50.28 -12.12
CA ILE A 78 -6.27 51.66 -12.48
C ILE A 78 -4.83 51.72 -13.00
N ASP A 79 -4.57 52.63 -13.94
CA ASP A 79 -3.20 52.93 -14.40
C ASP A 79 -2.44 53.84 -13.41
N ALA A 80 -1.19 54.17 -13.72
CA ALA A 80 -0.36 55.05 -12.90
C ALA A 80 -0.91 56.50 -12.78
N ASN A 81 -1.86 56.88 -13.64
CA ASN A 81 -2.50 58.18 -13.68
C ASN A 81 -3.92 58.15 -13.07
N ASN A 82 -4.29 57.08 -12.36
CA ASN A 82 -5.62 56.82 -11.80
C ASN A 82 -6.77 56.67 -12.81
N HIS A 83 -6.49 56.39 -14.09
CA HIS A 83 -7.54 56.05 -15.05
C HIS A 83 -8.00 54.61 -14.87
N ILE A 84 -9.31 54.41 -14.91
CA ILE A 84 -9.91 53.07 -14.88
C ILE A 84 -9.60 52.35 -16.18
N LEU A 85 -8.79 51.30 -16.09
CA LEU A 85 -8.50 50.40 -17.21
C LEU A 85 -9.58 49.34 -17.35
N ARG A 86 -10.04 48.75 -16.22
CA ARG A 86 -11.02 47.65 -16.21
C ARG A 86 -11.83 47.60 -14.91
N ILE A 87 -13.06 47.11 -15.01
CA ILE A 87 -13.97 46.84 -13.89
C ILE A 87 -14.48 45.39 -14.02
N GLY A 88 -14.60 44.68 -12.90
CA GLY A 88 -15.25 43.36 -12.87
C GLY A 88 -15.81 43.02 -11.49
N PRO A 89 -16.76 42.06 -11.41
CA PRO A 89 -17.39 41.66 -10.16
C PRO A 89 -16.47 40.82 -9.25
N ASP A 90 -15.35 40.32 -9.78
CA ASP A 90 -14.30 39.63 -9.03
C ASP A 90 -12.93 39.82 -9.72
N LYS A 91 -11.85 39.38 -9.08
CA LYS A 91 -10.47 39.44 -9.59
C LYS A 91 -10.28 38.52 -10.81
N TYR A 92 -9.19 38.73 -11.52
CA TYR A 92 -8.68 37.73 -12.45
C TYR A 92 -8.21 36.49 -11.67
N HIS A 93 -8.42 35.32 -12.25
CA HIS A 93 -8.01 34.04 -11.68
C HIS A 93 -7.62 33.13 -12.82
N THR A 94 -6.53 32.38 -12.68
CA THR A 94 -6.10 31.47 -13.73
C THR A 94 -5.79 30.10 -13.17
N SER A 95 -6.14 29.09 -13.97
CA SER A 95 -6.00 27.69 -13.63
C SER A 95 -5.33 26.94 -14.77
N VAL A 96 -4.53 25.94 -14.43
CA VAL A 96 -4.04 24.98 -15.42
C VAL A 96 -5.15 23.97 -15.67
N VAL A 97 -5.42 23.66 -16.93
CA VAL A 97 -6.46 22.70 -17.34
C VAL A 97 -5.84 21.32 -17.57
N GLY A 98 -4.62 21.28 -18.09
CA GLY A 98 -3.89 20.04 -18.31
C GLY A 98 -2.62 20.24 -19.14
N TYR A 99 -1.84 19.18 -19.26
CA TYR A 99 -0.58 19.17 -20.00
C TYR A 99 -0.24 17.73 -20.41
N THR A 100 0.73 17.60 -21.32
CA THR A 100 1.25 16.29 -21.76
C THR A 100 2.68 16.12 -21.26
N ILE A 101 3.00 14.94 -20.75
CA ILE A 101 4.34 14.58 -20.30
C ILE A 101 4.88 13.48 -21.22
N THR A 102 6.13 13.64 -21.66
CA THR A 102 6.85 12.67 -22.51
C THR A 102 8.26 12.49 -21.97
N ASP A 103 8.73 11.25 -21.83
CA ASP A 103 10.12 10.94 -21.48
C ASP A 103 11.08 11.28 -22.65
N ASP A 104 12.38 11.40 -22.37
CA ASP A 104 13.39 11.88 -23.35
C ASP A 104 13.71 10.86 -24.46
N ASN A 105 13.53 9.57 -24.18
CA ASN A 105 13.75 8.46 -25.11
C ASN A 105 12.46 7.91 -25.73
N GLU A 106 11.30 8.45 -25.37
CA GLU A 106 9.96 8.06 -25.81
C GLU A 106 9.67 6.56 -25.63
N ASP A 107 10.28 5.94 -24.61
CA ASP A 107 10.12 4.52 -24.30
C ASP A 107 9.01 4.25 -23.27
N GLY A 108 8.38 5.33 -22.77
CA GLY A 108 7.27 5.30 -21.82
C GLY A 108 7.68 5.12 -20.36
N ILE A 109 8.98 5.13 -20.05
CA ILE A 109 9.50 4.92 -18.70
C ILE A 109 10.25 6.17 -18.21
N TYR A 110 9.88 6.66 -17.03
CA TYR A 110 10.58 7.77 -16.39
C TYR A 110 11.74 7.24 -15.53
N GLU A 111 12.92 7.15 -16.12
CA GLU A 111 14.11 6.62 -15.43
C GLU A 111 14.70 7.62 -14.40
N PRO A 112 15.30 7.14 -13.30
CA PRO A 112 16.15 8.00 -12.45
C PRO A 112 17.29 8.62 -13.25
N ASN A 113 17.66 9.86 -12.92
CA ASN A 113 18.71 10.62 -13.59
C ASN A 113 18.47 10.83 -15.10
N SER A 114 17.21 10.86 -15.53
CA SER A 114 16.82 11.11 -16.93
C SER A 114 16.02 12.40 -17.09
N ASN A 115 15.94 12.91 -18.31
CA ASN A 115 15.10 14.07 -18.60
C ASN A 115 13.70 13.61 -19.01
N PHE A 116 12.73 14.50 -18.83
CA PHE A 116 11.42 14.39 -19.45
C PHE A 116 10.90 15.79 -19.76
N PHE A 117 9.84 15.85 -20.55
CA PHE A 117 9.34 17.11 -21.08
C PHE A 117 7.85 17.27 -20.83
N VAL A 118 7.48 18.49 -20.48
CA VAL A 118 6.08 18.89 -20.39
C VAL A 118 5.76 19.80 -21.57
N THR A 119 4.71 19.44 -22.30
CA THR A 119 4.26 20.13 -23.51
C THR A 119 2.75 20.33 -23.48
N ASN A 120 2.21 21.07 -24.44
CA ASN A 120 0.77 21.26 -24.62
C ASN A 120 0.05 21.75 -23.35
N VAL A 121 0.70 22.63 -22.58
CA VAL A 121 0.11 23.13 -21.33
C VAL A 121 -1.07 24.04 -21.67
N LYS A 122 -2.26 23.62 -21.24
CA LYS A 122 -3.52 24.34 -21.39
C LYS A 122 -3.82 25.06 -20.09
N TRP A 123 -4.19 26.32 -20.18
CA TRP A 123 -4.59 27.13 -19.03
C TRP A 123 -5.77 28.02 -19.40
N ILE A 124 -6.52 28.44 -18.39
CA ILE A 124 -7.73 29.24 -18.56
C ILE A 124 -7.69 30.43 -17.59
N ASN A 125 -8.22 31.57 -18.02
CA ASN A 125 -8.62 32.63 -17.10
C ASN A 125 -10.08 32.38 -16.67
N ASN A 126 -10.26 31.84 -15.47
CA ASN A 126 -11.56 31.55 -14.87
C ASN A 126 -11.96 32.59 -13.80
N GLY A 127 -11.31 33.76 -13.77
CA GLY A 127 -11.74 34.90 -12.96
C GLY A 127 -12.83 35.71 -13.65
N ALA A 128 -13.16 36.87 -13.08
CA ALA A 128 -14.18 37.78 -13.64
C ALA A 128 -13.58 38.99 -14.37
N MET A 129 -12.26 39.07 -14.47
CA MET A 129 -11.54 40.11 -15.20
C MET A 129 -10.51 39.52 -16.15
N ILE A 130 -10.12 40.30 -17.16
CA ILE A 130 -9.06 39.93 -18.09
C ILE A 130 -7.73 39.82 -17.33
N LEU A 131 -7.07 38.67 -17.48
CA LEU A 131 -5.75 38.41 -16.92
C LEU A 131 -4.74 39.34 -17.61
N PRO A 132 -3.99 40.18 -16.89
CA PRO A 132 -2.93 40.97 -17.49
C PRO A 132 -1.79 40.07 -17.98
N ALA A 133 -1.06 40.51 -19.00
CA ALA A 133 0.15 39.83 -19.44
C ALA A 133 1.22 39.84 -18.33
N GLY A 134 2.09 38.84 -18.33
CA GLY A 134 3.22 38.74 -17.40
C GLY A 134 3.01 37.78 -16.23
N ALA A 135 1.91 37.04 -16.20
CA ALA A 135 1.82 35.86 -15.33
C ALA A 135 2.86 34.82 -15.78
N ILE A 136 3.48 34.11 -14.85
CA ILE A 136 4.55 33.14 -15.13
C ILE A 136 4.01 31.73 -14.87
N LEU A 137 3.99 30.91 -15.91
CA LEU A 137 3.73 29.47 -15.83
C LEU A 137 5.04 28.72 -15.61
N SER A 138 5.07 27.84 -14.62
CA SER A 138 6.24 27.03 -14.25
C SER A 138 5.80 25.71 -13.62
N PHE A 139 6.77 24.84 -13.31
CA PHE A 139 6.55 23.60 -12.58
C PHE A 139 7.40 23.59 -11.32
N ARG A 140 6.83 23.13 -10.21
CA ARG A 140 7.50 23.10 -8.91
C ARG A 140 8.64 22.08 -8.93
N SER A 141 9.84 22.51 -8.57
CA SER A 141 10.94 21.61 -8.24
C SER A 141 10.67 20.91 -6.91
N THR A 142 10.97 19.62 -6.82
CA THR A 142 10.86 18.80 -5.62
C THR A 142 12.20 18.11 -5.34
N GLU A 143 12.27 17.31 -4.27
CA GLU A 143 13.45 16.48 -4.02
C GLU A 143 13.70 15.42 -5.12
N TYR A 144 12.67 15.07 -5.89
CA TYR A 144 12.75 14.04 -6.96
C TYR A 144 12.78 14.63 -8.37
N ILE A 145 12.24 15.83 -8.56
CA ILE A 145 12.13 16.46 -9.88
C ILE A 145 12.79 17.82 -9.83
N SER A 146 13.83 18.00 -10.61
CA SER A 146 14.42 19.32 -10.86
C SER A 146 13.76 19.94 -12.09
N THR A 147 13.22 21.13 -11.94
CA THR A 147 12.70 21.95 -13.03
C THR A 147 13.66 23.12 -13.24
N ASP A 148 13.91 23.50 -14.48
CA ASP A 148 14.78 24.64 -14.74
C ASP A 148 14.10 25.93 -14.25
N ALA A 149 14.60 26.47 -13.15
CA ALA A 149 14.03 27.63 -12.46
C ALA A 149 13.97 28.89 -13.34
N ASN A 150 14.80 28.98 -14.38
CA ASN A 150 14.84 30.12 -15.30
C ASN A 150 13.86 29.98 -16.48
N HIS A 151 13.15 28.86 -16.60
CA HIS A 151 12.27 28.56 -17.74
C HIS A 151 10.78 28.84 -17.44
N GLY A 152 10.48 29.69 -16.46
CA GLY A 152 9.15 30.24 -16.32
C GLY A 152 8.71 30.94 -17.61
N ILE A 153 7.49 30.66 -18.08
CA ILE A 153 6.98 31.23 -19.32
C ILE A 153 6.06 32.39 -18.98
N LEU A 154 6.35 33.55 -19.57
CA LEU A 154 5.45 34.70 -19.55
C LEU A 154 4.20 34.38 -20.38
N LEU A 155 3.07 34.32 -19.69
CA LEU A 155 1.76 34.19 -20.28
C LEU A 155 1.30 35.53 -20.84
N GLN A 156 0.69 35.47 -22.01
CA GLN A 156 -0.04 36.59 -22.58
C GLN A 156 -1.30 36.91 -21.77
N GLY A 157 -1.84 38.12 -21.94
CA GLY A 157 -3.13 38.44 -21.34
C GLY A 157 -4.26 37.57 -21.91
N ALA A 158 -5.27 37.29 -21.09
CA ALA A 158 -6.36 36.37 -21.47
C ALA A 158 -7.73 36.88 -21.05
N SER A 159 -8.68 36.82 -21.99
CA SER A 159 -10.10 37.09 -21.72
C SER A 159 -10.70 36.01 -20.81
N VAL A 160 -11.74 36.38 -20.08
CA VAL A 160 -12.47 35.46 -19.20
C VAL A 160 -13.00 34.27 -20.01
N GLY A 161 -12.85 33.07 -19.48
CA GLY A 161 -13.29 31.81 -20.09
C GLY A 161 -12.43 31.31 -21.26
N THR A 162 -11.40 32.05 -21.68
CA THR A 162 -10.58 31.66 -22.82
C THR A 162 -9.53 30.62 -22.40
N ILE A 163 -9.54 29.46 -23.06
CA ILE A 163 -8.50 28.44 -22.92
C ILE A 163 -7.36 28.77 -23.90
N LEU A 164 -6.16 28.90 -23.36
CA LEU A 164 -4.95 29.18 -24.13
C LEU A 164 -3.95 28.03 -23.99
N HIS A 165 -3.08 27.92 -24.99
CA HIS A 165 -2.03 26.91 -25.05
C HIS A 165 -0.67 27.59 -24.95
N SER A 166 0.21 27.01 -24.14
CA SER A 166 1.63 27.33 -24.21
C SER A 166 2.29 26.45 -25.26
N SER A 167 2.96 27.07 -26.24
CA SER A 167 3.72 26.37 -27.29
C SER A 167 5.08 25.87 -26.85
N ASN A 168 5.52 26.21 -25.64
CA ASN A 168 6.86 25.90 -25.18
C ASN A 168 6.93 24.50 -24.58
N ARG A 169 8.17 23.99 -24.53
CA ARG A 169 8.52 22.70 -23.96
C ARG A 169 9.30 22.95 -22.67
N PHE A 170 8.75 22.50 -21.53
CA PHE A 170 9.45 22.56 -20.25
C PHE A 170 10.33 21.31 -20.11
N LYS A 171 11.64 21.51 -19.98
CA LYS A 171 12.55 20.42 -19.65
C LYS A 171 12.56 20.22 -18.14
N CYS A 172 12.25 19.01 -17.72
CA CYS A 172 12.35 18.56 -16.33
C CYS A 172 13.40 17.45 -16.25
N HIS A 173 13.97 17.26 -15.07
CA HIS A 173 14.95 16.23 -14.80
C HIS A 173 14.51 15.40 -13.59
N MET A 174 14.46 14.09 -13.78
CA MET A 174 14.23 13.12 -12.71
C MET A 174 15.55 12.94 -11.97
N ASN A 175 15.60 13.31 -10.69
CA ASN A 175 16.81 13.26 -9.92
C ASN A 175 17.32 11.82 -9.74
N SER A 176 18.61 11.69 -9.45
CA SER A 176 19.23 10.37 -9.25
C SER A 176 18.66 9.63 -8.04
N MET A 177 18.73 8.31 -8.13
CA MET A 177 18.36 7.39 -7.05
C MET A 177 19.28 7.58 -5.83
N ARG A 178 18.69 7.56 -4.63
CA ARG A 178 19.44 7.68 -3.36
C ARG A 178 20.17 6.38 -2.98
N ALA A 179 19.57 5.22 -3.25
CA ALA A 179 20.12 3.92 -2.92
C ALA A 179 19.61 2.84 -3.89
N ILE A 180 20.46 1.88 -4.22
CA ILE A 180 20.13 0.73 -5.07
C ILE A 180 19.09 -0.14 -4.39
N SER A 181 18.06 -0.58 -5.12
CA SER A 181 17.05 -1.49 -4.57
C SER A 181 17.61 -2.88 -4.30
N LEU A 182 17.33 -3.40 -3.10
CA LEU A 182 17.75 -4.71 -2.65
C LEU A 182 16.56 -5.70 -2.68
N ASN A 183 16.73 -6.82 -3.37
CA ASN A 183 15.77 -7.92 -3.53
C ASN A 183 14.41 -7.52 -4.11
N GLN A 184 14.33 -6.36 -4.76
CA GLN A 184 13.12 -5.85 -5.41
C GLN A 184 13.46 -4.80 -6.47
N PRO A 185 12.57 -4.55 -7.44
CA PRO A 185 12.73 -3.45 -8.39
C PRO A 185 12.70 -2.06 -7.73
N TYR A 186 13.36 -1.09 -8.35
CA TYR A 186 13.22 0.33 -7.96
C TYR A 186 11.91 0.92 -8.51
N ILE A 187 11.05 1.37 -7.60
CA ILE A 187 9.80 2.06 -7.91
C ILE A 187 9.65 3.24 -6.95
N GLN A 188 9.60 4.45 -7.49
CA GLN A 188 9.38 5.68 -6.74
C GLN A 188 8.20 6.45 -7.32
N HIS A 189 7.18 6.73 -6.50
CA HIS A 189 6.09 7.61 -6.89
C HIS A 189 6.54 9.06 -6.72
N VAL A 190 6.40 9.86 -7.77
CA VAL A 190 6.77 11.28 -7.78
C VAL A 190 5.60 12.11 -8.29
N GLN A 191 5.52 13.36 -7.85
CA GLN A 191 4.44 14.27 -8.24
C GLN A 191 5.02 15.50 -8.92
N LEU A 192 4.54 15.78 -10.12
CA LEU A 192 4.83 17.01 -10.85
C LEU A 192 3.65 17.96 -10.70
N THR A 193 3.89 19.16 -10.18
CA THR A 193 2.84 20.16 -9.93
C THR A 193 3.09 21.42 -10.76
N SER A 194 2.12 21.80 -11.58
CA SER A 194 2.14 23.07 -12.30
C SER A 194 1.90 24.24 -11.34
N GLN A 195 2.38 25.43 -11.69
CA GLN A 195 2.15 26.65 -10.92
C GLN A 195 2.07 27.85 -11.86
N ILE A 196 1.08 28.72 -11.63
CA ILE A 196 1.00 30.03 -12.27
C ILE A 196 1.02 31.09 -11.16
N HIS A 197 1.91 32.06 -11.31
CA HIS A 197 1.99 33.20 -10.40
C HIS A 197 2.07 34.51 -11.16
N LEU A 198 1.52 35.57 -10.58
CA LEU A 198 1.66 36.93 -11.06
C LEU A 198 2.15 37.80 -9.91
N LEU A 199 3.24 38.54 -10.12
CA LEU A 199 3.85 39.40 -9.08
C LEU A 199 4.11 38.64 -7.76
N ASN A 200 4.69 37.44 -7.85
CA ASN A 200 4.95 36.53 -6.72
C ASN A 200 3.71 36.04 -5.95
N ARG A 201 2.50 36.21 -6.50
CA ARG A 201 1.27 35.64 -5.95
C ARG A 201 0.78 34.49 -6.81
N MET A 202 0.70 33.31 -6.21
CA MET A 202 0.22 32.10 -6.88
C MET A 202 -1.30 32.09 -6.99
N PHE A 203 -1.84 31.61 -8.10
CA PHE A 203 -3.27 31.38 -8.24
C PHE A 203 -3.64 30.00 -7.66
N SER A 204 -4.67 29.94 -6.82
CA SER A 204 -5.10 28.68 -6.18
C SER A 204 -5.50 27.58 -7.18
N GLY A 205 -6.09 27.92 -8.33
CA GLY A 205 -6.42 26.94 -9.38
C GLY A 205 -5.25 26.53 -10.28
N SER A 206 -4.05 27.09 -10.08
CA SER A 206 -2.90 26.81 -10.95
C SER A 206 -2.15 25.51 -10.63
N GLU A 207 -2.46 24.90 -9.49
CA GLU A 207 -1.84 23.65 -9.03
C GLU A 207 -2.57 22.43 -9.60
N VAL A 208 -2.11 21.96 -10.77
CA VAL A 208 -2.48 20.66 -11.32
C VAL A 208 -1.32 19.71 -11.14
N SER A 209 -1.57 18.67 -10.36
CA SER A 209 -0.57 17.67 -10.02
C SER A 209 -0.77 16.37 -10.80
N THR A 210 0.29 15.87 -11.41
CA THR A 210 0.32 14.58 -12.09
C THR A 210 1.26 13.62 -11.35
N ASN A 211 0.76 12.43 -11.04
CA ASN A 211 1.56 11.36 -10.45
C ASN A 211 2.33 10.64 -11.55
N LEU A 212 3.64 10.50 -11.37
CA LEU A 212 4.53 9.74 -12.24
C LEU A 212 5.14 8.60 -11.43
N ILE A 213 5.48 7.51 -12.13
CA ILE A 213 6.22 6.39 -11.56
C ILE A 213 7.62 6.45 -12.13
N CYS A 214 8.59 6.73 -11.26
CA CYS A 214 9.99 6.66 -11.58
C CYS A 214 10.51 5.24 -11.34
N GLN A 215 10.98 4.58 -12.40
CA GLN A 215 11.46 3.21 -12.37
C GLN A 215 12.43 2.94 -13.52
N TYR A 216 13.21 1.87 -13.45
CA TYR A 216 14.01 1.41 -14.57
C TYR A 216 13.19 0.55 -15.55
N PRO A 217 13.51 0.58 -16.86
CA PRO A 217 12.77 -0.14 -17.89
C PRO A 217 12.95 -1.66 -17.81
N ILE A 218 14.06 -2.12 -17.24
CA ILE A 218 14.40 -3.54 -17.08
C ILE A 218 14.36 -3.91 -15.60
N GLN A 219 13.69 -5.01 -15.28
CA GLN A 219 13.52 -5.50 -13.92
C GLN A 219 13.74 -7.01 -13.84
N ILE A 220 14.22 -7.51 -12.70
CA ILE A 220 14.20 -8.95 -12.40
C ILE A 220 12.80 -9.33 -11.95
N LYS A 221 12.13 -10.18 -12.72
CA LYS A 221 10.79 -10.70 -12.40
C LYS A 221 10.86 -11.91 -11.47
N GLU A 222 11.82 -12.80 -11.71
CA GLU A 222 11.93 -14.05 -10.97
C GLU A 222 13.37 -14.55 -10.98
N ILE A 223 13.82 -15.06 -9.83
CA ILE A 223 15.06 -15.82 -9.70
C ILE A 223 14.70 -17.20 -9.14
N LYS A 224 14.89 -18.23 -9.96
CA LYS A 224 14.88 -19.62 -9.51
C LYS A 224 16.31 -20.05 -9.25
N PHE A 225 16.69 -20.04 -7.98
CA PHE A 225 18.01 -20.40 -7.52
C PHE A 225 17.91 -21.57 -6.53
N PRO A 226 18.86 -22.52 -6.50
CA PRO A 226 18.85 -23.56 -5.50
C PRO A 226 19.12 -22.96 -4.11
N PHE A 227 18.27 -23.29 -3.15
CA PHE A 227 18.45 -22.91 -1.75
C PHE A 227 19.35 -23.87 -0.98
N VAL A 228 19.58 -25.07 -1.53
CA VAL A 228 20.37 -26.14 -0.89
C VAL A 228 21.22 -26.87 -1.94
N LEU A 229 22.49 -27.10 -1.61
CA LEU A 229 23.44 -27.88 -2.43
C LEU A 229 24.22 -28.90 -1.60
N CYS A 230 24.53 -30.04 -2.21
CA CYS A 230 25.54 -30.97 -1.72
C CYS A 230 26.92 -30.60 -2.29
N PRO A 231 28.04 -31.09 -1.72
CA PRO A 231 29.35 -30.95 -2.33
C PRO A 231 29.44 -31.59 -3.72
N ASN A 232 30.12 -30.91 -4.66
CA ASN A 232 30.25 -31.30 -6.07
C ASN A 232 28.91 -31.45 -6.82
N GLU A 233 27.85 -30.81 -6.30
CA GLU A 233 26.54 -30.84 -6.93
C GLU A 233 26.42 -29.74 -7.98
N LEU A 234 25.95 -30.13 -9.16
CA LEU A 234 25.56 -29.22 -10.22
C LEU A 234 24.08 -28.86 -10.09
N ALA A 235 23.76 -27.57 -10.09
CA ALA A 235 22.39 -27.08 -10.14
C ALA A 235 22.22 -26.01 -11.23
N ILE A 236 20.99 -25.81 -11.68
CA ILE A 236 20.66 -24.81 -12.71
C ILE A 236 19.98 -23.63 -12.03
N ALA A 237 20.60 -22.45 -12.18
CA ALA A 237 19.99 -21.17 -11.84
C ALA A 237 19.27 -20.60 -13.06
N THR A 238 18.10 -20.02 -12.83
CA THR A 238 17.29 -19.37 -13.87
C THR A 238 16.90 -17.97 -13.42
N VAL A 239 17.15 -16.98 -14.27
CA VAL A 239 16.78 -15.57 -14.02
C VAL A 239 15.87 -15.10 -15.14
N THR A 240 14.74 -14.52 -14.78
CA THR A 240 13.76 -13.97 -15.73
C THR A 240 13.75 -12.46 -15.59
N PHE A 241 14.12 -11.76 -16.67
CA PHE A 241 14.05 -10.32 -16.80
C PHE A 241 12.76 -9.90 -17.51
N THR A 242 12.24 -8.73 -17.20
CA THR A 242 11.10 -8.11 -17.91
C THR A 242 11.50 -6.74 -18.42
N ASN A 243 11.10 -6.42 -19.65
CA ASN A 243 11.18 -5.08 -20.21
C ASN A 243 9.80 -4.43 -20.21
N LEU A 244 9.67 -3.33 -19.48
CA LEU A 244 8.43 -2.57 -19.33
C LEU A 244 8.29 -1.46 -20.38
N SER A 245 9.37 -1.13 -21.10
CA SER A 245 9.38 -0.06 -22.09
C SER A 245 8.78 -0.49 -23.42
N THR A 246 8.50 0.50 -24.27
CA THR A 246 8.18 0.31 -25.68
C THR A 246 9.42 0.09 -26.56
N GLY A 247 10.63 0.22 -26.00
CA GLY A 247 11.90 0.06 -26.69
C GLY A 247 12.57 -1.30 -26.52
N VAL A 248 13.59 -1.58 -27.33
CA VAL A 248 14.40 -2.81 -27.25
C VAL A 248 15.62 -2.56 -26.38
N TYR A 249 15.95 -3.50 -25.50
CA TYR A 249 17.17 -3.47 -24.65
C TYR A 249 18.04 -4.71 -24.84
N GLY A 250 19.32 -4.62 -24.50
CA GLY A 250 20.32 -5.69 -24.66
C GLY A 250 21.33 -5.44 -25.79
N THR A 251 22.24 -6.37 -26.01
CA THR A 251 23.18 -6.38 -27.14
C THR A 251 22.55 -6.91 -28.44
N CYS A 252 21.80 -6.04 -29.14
CA CYS A 252 21.19 -6.38 -30.42
C CYS A 252 22.02 -5.79 -31.59
N PRO A 253 22.53 -6.62 -32.53
CA PRO A 253 23.20 -6.12 -33.73
C PRO A 253 22.23 -5.55 -34.77
N SER A 254 20.98 -6.02 -34.79
CA SER A 254 20.01 -5.79 -35.86
C SER A 254 18.95 -4.72 -35.56
N ALA A 255 18.80 -4.31 -34.30
CA ALA A 255 17.87 -3.28 -33.87
C ALA A 255 18.59 -2.21 -33.03
N ARG A 256 18.09 -0.97 -33.07
CA ARG A 256 18.60 0.11 -32.21
C ARG A 256 18.21 -0.16 -30.76
N SER A 257 19.13 -0.76 -30.01
CA SER A 257 18.99 -0.96 -28.57
C SER A 257 19.06 0.38 -27.83
N LEU A 258 18.21 0.57 -26.82
CA LEU A 258 18.20 1.74 -25.93
C LEU A 258 19.21 1.62 -24.77
N GLY A 259 19.89 0.47 -24.66
CA GLY A 259 20.92 0.26 -23.65
C GLY A 259 21.35 -1.20 -23.51
N SER A 260 22.61 -1.41 -23.11
CA SER A 260 23.10 -2.73 -22.74
C SER A 260 22.50 -3.19 -21.42
N VAL A 261 22.16 -4.48 -21.34
CA VAL A 261 21.68 -5.13 -20.13
C VAL A 261 22.68 -6.21 -19.76
N LYS A 262 23.19 -6.15 -18.54
CA LYS A 262 24.16 -7.12 -18.02
C LYS A 262 23.70 -7.61 -16.66
N CYS A 263 24.02 -8.86 -16.35
CA CYS A 263 23.81 -9.45 -15.04
C CYS A 263 25.17 -9.91 -14.51
N ARG A 264 25.57 -9.41 -13.35
CA ARG A 264 26.83 -9.80 -12.70
C ARG A 264 26.51 -10.70 -11.53
N PHE A 265 27.06 -11.90 -11.53
CA PHE A 265 26.91 -12.84 -10.43
C PHE A 265 28.18 -12.89 -9.59
N SER A 266 28.04 -12.96 -8.27
CA SER A 266 29.15 -13.11 -7.33
C SER A 266 28.71 -14.00 -6.18
N ALA A 267 29.49 -15.02 -5.84
CA ALA A 267 29.17 -15.93 -4.74
C ALA A 267 30.38 -16.24 -3.88
N HIS A 268 30.15 -16.94 -2.78
CA HIS A 268 31.21 -17.53 -1.97
C HIS A 268 32.21 -18.33 -2.84
N SER A 269 33.49 -18.33 -2.46
CA SER A 269 34.59 -18.95 -3.24
C SER A 269 34.41 -20.45 -3.49
N CYS A 270 33.54 -21.11 -2.71
CA CYS A 270 33.21 -22.53 -2.89
C CYS A 270 32.04 -22.77 -3.87
N ILE A 271 31.41 -21.73 -4.40
CA ILE A 271 30.35 -21.83 -5.42
C ILE A 271 30.91 -21.27 -6.71
N GLN A 272 31.04 -22.13 -7.71
CA GLN A 272 31.50 -21.75 -9.03
C GLN A 272 30.33 -21.66 -9.99
N VAL A 273 30.41 -20.66 -10.87
CA VAL A 273 29.44 -20.48 -11.93
C VAL A 273 29.98 -21.09 -13.21
N VAL A 274 29.21 -22.01 -13.77
CA VAL A 274 29.54 -22.70 -15.02
C VAL A 274 28.60 -22.18 -16.10
N PRO A 275 29.11 -21.43 -17.10
CA PRO A 275 28.28 -20.97 -18.20
C PRO A 275 27.70 -22.16 -18.96
N ALA A 276 26.43 -22.08 -19.35
CA ALA A 276 25.84 -23.09 -20.22
C ALA A 276 26.55 -23.02 -21.59
N SER A 277 27.04 -24.15 -22.11
CA SER A 277 27.71 -24.20 -23.40
C SER A 277 26.78 -23.68 -24.51
N ARG A 278 27.17 -22.56 -25.15
CA ARG A 278 26.46 -21.84 -26.24
C ARG A 278 24.99 -21.53 -25.91
N ASN A 279 24.74 -20.37 -25.32
CA ASN A 279 23.38 -19.85 -25.13
C ASN A 279 23.13 -18.65 -26.04
N GLU A 280 22.11 -18.73 -26.90
CA GLU A 280 21.68 -17.61 -27.76
C GLU A 280 21.05 -16.44 -26.97
N ALA A 281 20.85 -16.59 -25.66
CA ALA A 281 20.27 -15.56 -24.81
C ALA A 281 21.30 -14.55 -24.27
N TYR A 282 22.58 -14.93 -24.15
CA TYR A 282 23.61 -14.08 -23.54
C TYR A 282 25.02 -14.41 -24.01
N VAL A 283 25.94 -13.49 -23.77
CA VAL A 283 27.39 -13.71 -23.85
C VAL A 283 27.98 -13.66 -22.44
N TYR A 284 28.82 -14.64 -22.09
CA TYR A 284 29.43 -14.74 -20.75
C TYR A 284 30.90 -14.32 -20.78
N HIS A 285 31.27 -13.37 -19.92
CA HIS A 285 32.64 -12.94 -19.71
C HIS A 285 32.90 -12.68 -18.22
N ASN A 286 33.81 -13.44 -17.61
CA ASN A 286 34.31 -13.22 -16.24
C ASN A 286 33.19 -12.97 -15.19
N GLY A 287 32.16 -13.82 -15.14
CA GLY A 287 31.05 -13.69 -14.18
C GLY A 287 29.97 -12.69 -14.58
N ILE A 288 30.07 -12.09 -15.77
CA ILE A 288 29.10 -11.15 -16.32
C ILE A 288 28.37 -11.81 -17.50
N TYR A 289 27.04 -11.80 -17.42
CA TYR A 289 26.11 -12.24 -18.42
C TYR A 289 25.57 -11.02 -19.18
N GLU A 290 26.06 -10.80 -20.38
CA GLU A 290 25.56 -9.75 -21.26
C GLU A 290 24.35 -10.26 -22.06
N ILE A 291 23.19 -9.64 -21.86
CA ILE A 291 21.91 -10.14 -22.38
C ILE A 291 21.72 -9.64 -23.81
N ASN A 292 21.46 -10.56 -24.74
CA ASN A 292 21.41 -10.25 -26.18
C ASN A 292 20.24 -9.33 -26.54
N GLN A 293 19.00 -9.72 -26.26
CA GLN A 293 17.86 -8.88 -26.60
C GLN A 293 16.66 -9.17 -25.71
N ILE A 294 16.02 -8.11 -25.25
CA ILE A 294 14.74 -8.12 -24.56
C ILE A 294 13.81 -7.18 -25.34
N LEU A 295 12.79 -7.75 -25.98
CA LEU A 295 11.83 -7.01 -26.79
C LEU A 295 10.93 -6.14 -25.90
N PRO A 296 10.27 -5.10 -26.46
CA PRO A 296 9.29 -4.29 -25.75
C PRO A 296 8.23 -5.14 -25.07
N ASN A 297 7.83 -4.79 -23.84
CA ASN A 297 6.76 -5.46 -23.10
C ASN A 297 6.90 -6.99 -23.01
N SER A 298 8.14 -7.50 -23.00
CA SER A 298 8.43 -8.93 -23.06
C SER A 298 9.31 -9.39 -21.90
N THR A 299 9.46 -10.70 -21.76
CA THR A 299 10.37 -11.29 -20.78
C THR A 299 11.49 -12.06 -21.48
N LYS A 300 12.66 -12.08 -20.86
CA LYS A 300 13.81 -12.87 -21.32
C LYS A 300 14.34 -13.67 -20.15
N GLN A 301 14.55 -14.96 -20.38
CA GLN A 301 15.10 -15.86 -19.38
C GLN A 301 16.54 -16.23 -19.74
N ILE A 302 17.42 -16.23 -18.74
CA ILE A 302 18.74 -16.84 -18.85
C ILE A 302 18.87 -18.00 -17.88
N ARG A 303 19.69 -18.96 -18.28
CA ARG A 303 20.02 -20.15 -17.51
C ARG A 303 21.52 -20.33 -17.47
N PHE A 304 22.03 -20.64 -16.29
CA PHE A 304 23.42 -20.98 -16.07
C PHE A 304 23.53 -22.04 -14.98
N ALA A 305 24.59 -22.85 -15.05
CA ALA A 305 24.83 -23.84 -14.04
C ALA A 305 25.68 -23.24 -12.92
N ILE A 306 25.47 -23.74 -11.71
CA ILE A 306 26.34 -23.50 -10.58
C ILE A 306 26.80 -24.85 -10.04
N ILE A 307 28.04 -24.91 -9.58
CA ILE A 307 28.63 -26.10 -8.98
C ILE A 307 29.26 -25.74 -7.64
N SER A 308 28.93 -26.51 -6.62
CA SER A 308 29.63 -26.44 -5.34
C SER A 308 30.98 -27.18 -5.44
N SER A 309 32.04 -26.64 -4.86
CA SER A 309 33.33 -27.32 -4.82
C SER A 309 33.35 -28.40 -3.74
N ALA A 310 34.29 -29.35 -3.83
CA ALA A 310 34.49 -30.37 -2.79
C ALA A 310 34.78 -29.76 -1.41
N ASN A 311 35.40 -28.57 -1.36
CA ASN A 311 35.71 -27.88 -0.11
C ASN A 311 34.47 -27.38 0.65
N THR A 312 33.28 -27.39 0.02
CA THR A 312 32.01 -27.09 0.71
C THR A 312 31.70 -28.07 1.84
N GLN A 313 32.33 -29.24 1.88
CA GLN A 313 32.23 -30.18 3.02
C GLN A 313 32.60 -29.52 4.36
N ASN A 314 33.54 -28.57 4.34
CA ASN A 314 33.91 -27.82 5.53
C ASN A 314 32.85 -26.81 5.97
N TRP A 315 31.75 -26.68 5.23
CA TRP A 315 30.68 -25.69 5.42
C TRP A 315 29.31 -26.34 5.53
N TYR A 316 29.24 -27.64 5.89
CA TYR A 316 27.95 -28.28 6.15
C TYR A 316 27.11 -27.50 7.15
N TYR A 317 25.84 -27.37 6.79
CA TYR A 317 24.78 -26.63 7.46
C TYR A 317 25.07 -25.13 7.67
N ASP A 318 26.04 -24.60 6.93
CA ASP A 318 26.28 -23.16 6.82
C ASP A 318 25.58 -22.56 5.61
N ASN A 319 25.39 -21.24 5.64
CA ASN A 319 24.72 -20.45 4.62
C ASN A 319 25.76 -19.67 3.80
N LEU A 320 26.07 -20.16 2.59
CA LEU A 320 26.99 -19.50 1.69
C LEU A 320 26.28 -18.43 0.86
N PHE A 321 26.75 -17.19 0.94
CA PHE A 321 26.12 -16.07 0.24
C PHE A 321 26.32 -16.14 -1.28
N TRP A 322 25.34 -15.59 -1.99
CA TRP A 322 25.47 -15.17 -3.38
C TRP A 322 24.75 -13.84 -3.60
N ASN A 323 25.24 -13.11 -4.59
CA ASN A 323 24.78 -11.79 -4.98
C ASN A 323 24.63 -11.75 -6.51
N MET A 324 23.64 -11.00 -6.96
CA MET A 324 23.38 -10.74 -8.36
C MET A 324 23.08 -9.27 -8.55
N ASP A 325 23.86 -8.59 -9.37
CA ASP A 325 23.62 -7.20 -9.76
C ASP A 325 23.02 -7.19 -11.17
N LEU A 326 21.86 -6.55 -11.34
CA LEU A 326 21.34 -6.17 -12.65
C LEU A 326 21.93 -4.82 -13.03
N LEU A 327 22.58 -4.76 -14.19
CA LEU A 327 23.16 -3.56 -14.73
C LEU A 327 22.44 -3.13 -16.01
N LEU A 328 22.11 -1.85 -16.09
CA LEU A 328 21.59 -1.18 -17.26
C LEU A 328 22.56 -0.05 -17.63
N ARG A 329 23.06 -0.04 -18.88
CA ARG A 329 24.05 0.95 -19.34
C ARG A 329 25.25 1.05 -18.36
N ASP A 330 25.74 -0.11 -17.93
CA ASP A 330 26.84 -0.29 -16.97
C ASP A 330 26.60 0.27 -15.55
N THR A 331 25.39 0.71 -15.24
CA THR A 331 24.98 1.15 -13.90
C THR A 331 24.18 0.07 -13.21
N VAL A 332 24.47 -0.22 -11.93
CA VAL A 332 23.69 -1.17 -11.13
C VAL A 332 22.34 -0.56 -10.80
N ILE A 333 21.26 -1.21 -11.23
CA ILE A 333 19.89 -0.72 -11.06
C ILE A 333 19.08 -1.55 -10.06
N GLU A 334 19.47 -2.80 -9.83
CA GLU A 334 18.80 -3.72 -8.91
C GLU A 334 19.83 -4.74 -8.40
N LYS A 335 19.76 -5.07 -7.10
CA LYS A 335 20.65 -6.03 -6.46
C LYS A 335 19.85 -7.12 -5.76
N HIS A 336 20.18 -8.38 -6.01
CA HIS A 336 19.63 -9.52 -5.29
C HIS A 336 20.70 -10.21 -4.47
N GLN A 337 20.36 -10.61 -3.25
CA GLN A 337 21.26 -11.29 -2.32
C GLN A 337 20.48 -12.38 -1.60
N ASN A 338 21.05 -13.58 -1.56
CA ASN A 338 20.50 -14.69 -0.82
C ASN A 338 21.61 -15.67 -0.43
N ASN A 339 21.26 -16.75 0.25
CA ASN A 339 22.18 -17.77 0.69
C ASN A 339 21.84 -19.13 0.08
N ILE A 340 22.84 -20.00 0.01
CA ILE A 340 22.70 -21.43 -0.27
C ILE A 340 23.18 -22.18 0.95
N ARG A 341 22.34 -23.07 1.47
CA ARG A 341 22.72 -23.98 2.54
C ARG A 341 23.47 -25.18 1.96
N ILE A 342 24.60 -25.53 2.55
CA ILE A 342 25.33 -26.75 2.14
C ILE A 342 24.92 -27.92 3.03
N VAL A 343 24.55 -29.05 2.44
CA VAL A 343 24.17 -30.26 3.19
C VAL A 343 25.00 -31.47 2.77
N PRO A 344 25.21 -32.46 3.66
CA PRO A 344 25.85 -33.71 3.27
C PRO A 344 25.05 -34.45 2.19
N LYS A 345 25.74 -35.09 1.26
CA LYS A 345 25.10 -35.95 0.26
C LYS A 345 24.63 -37.25 0.92
N PHE A 346 23.32 -37.51 0.86
CA PHE A 346 22.74 -38.79 1.22
C PHE A 346 22.95 -39.83 0.09
N VAL A 347 23.44 -41.02 0.45
CA VAL A 347 23.66 -42.14 -0.47
C VAL A 347 22.84 -43.34 0.05
N PRO A 348 21.68 -43.64 -0.54
CA PRO A 348 20.77 -44.64 -0.01
C PRO A 348 21.31 -46.08 -0.05
N SER A 349 22.33 -46.38 -0.85
CA SER A 349 22.89 -47.73 -0.96
C SER A 349 23.84 -48.11 0.17
N GLU A 350 24.19 -47.17 1.04
CA GLU A 350 25.21 -47.37 2.08
C GLU A 350 24.54 -47.52 3.44
N HIS A 351 24.86 -48.61 4.15
CA HIS A 351 24.38 -48.84 5.50
C HIS A 351 25.09 -47.91 6.51
N THR A 352 24.37 -47.51 7.55
CA THR A 352 24.87 -46.64 8.63
C THR A 352 24.25 -47.01 9.97
N ASP A 353 24.92 -46.69 11.08
CA ASP A 353 24.33 -46.90 12.40
C ASP A 353 23.23 -45.87 12.67
N ILE A 354 23.46 -44.62 12.29
CA ILE A 354 22.56 -43.48 12.57
C ILE A 354 22.20 -42.75 11.27
N LEU A 355 20.90 -42.52 11.05
CA LEU A 355 20.40 -41.55 10.09
C LEU A 355 19.87 -40.33 10.84
N LEU A 356 20.58 -39.20 10.72
CA LEU A 356 20.17 -37.93 11.30
C LEU A 356 19.31 -37.13 10.33
N ILE A 357 18.09 -36.80 10.73
CA ILE A 357 17.11 -36.11 9.90
C ILE A 357 16.99 -34.66 10.38
N THR A 358 17.32 -33.75 9.47
CA THR A 358 17.52 -32.32 9.77
C THR A 358 16.51 -31.46 9.06
N ASP A 359 16.05 -30.40 9.73
CA ASP A 359 15.16 -29.39 9.17
C ASP A 359 15.91 -28.16 8.64
N SER A 360 15.18 -27.13 8.24
CA SER A 360 15.72 -25.85 7.74
C SER A 360 16.45 -25.01 8.77
N LEU A 361 16.19 -25.22 10.05
CA LEU A 361 16.74 -24.45 11.16
C LEU A 361 17.99 -25.11 11.75
N PHE A 362 18.21 -26.39 11.49
CA PHE A 362 19.40 -27.12 11.93
C PHE A 362 20.68 -26.41 11.48
N THR A 363 21.54 -26.10 12.44
CA THR A 363 22.70 -25.24 12.28
C THR A 363 23.99 -26.04 12.14
N ARG A 364 25.03 -25.36 11.67
CA ARG A 364 26.39 -25.89 11.66
C ARG A 364 26.89 -26.27 13.06
N THR A 365 26.56 -25.50 14.08
CA THR A 365 27.00 -25.78 15.45
C THR A 365 26.42 -27.11 15.93
N GLU A 366 25.10 -27.29 15.78
CA GLU A 366 24.44 -28.55 16.11
C GLU A 366 25.04 -29.72 15.31
N PHE A 367 25.27 -29.53 14.00
CA PHE A 367 25.91 -30.55 13.17
C PHE A 367 27.25 -31.04 13.75
N LEU A 368 28.12 -30.12 14.17
CA LEU A 368 29.43 -30.47 14.73
C LEU A 368 29.29 -31.19 16.08
N GLU A 369 28.36 -30.76 16.93
CA GLU A 369 28.08 -31.40 18.22
C GLU A 369 27.58 -32.85 18.04
N TYR A 370 26.63 -33.08 17.15
CA TYR A 370 26.15 -34.43 16.84
C TYR A 370 27.24 -35.29 16.18
N GLN A 371 28.05 -34.70 15.29
CA GLN A 371 29.16 -35.42 14.68
C GLN A 371 30.19 -35.88 15.73
N ASP A 372 30.52 -35.03 16.70
CA ASP A 372 31.43 -35.36 17.79
C ASP A 372 30.82 -36.41 18.74
N LEU A 373 29.53 -36.31 19.03
CA LEU A 373 28.77 -37.29 19.80
C LEU A 373 28.81 -38.68 19.14
N PHE A 374 28.47 -38.77 17.85
CA PHE A 374 28.47 -40.05 17.13
C PHE A 374 29.88 -40.64 17.03
N ARG A 375 30.90 -39.79 16.86
CA ARG A 375 32.31 -40.22 16.87
C ARG A 375 32.71 -40.80 18.24
N LEU A 376 32.27 -40.19 19.35
CA LEU A 376 32.56 -40.68 20.70
C LEU A 376 32.04 -42.10 20.94
N PHE A 377 30.88 -42.43 20.36
CA PHE A 377 30.28 -43.76 20.44
C PHE A 377 30.67 -44.71 19.30
N ASN A 378 31.57 -44.29 18.41
CA ASN A 378 31.99 -45.05 17.24
C ASN A 378 30.83 -45.46 16.30
N PHE A 379 29.81 -44.60 16.19
CA PHE A 379 28.70 -44.78 15.26
C PHE A 379 29.01 -44.16 13.90
N SER A 380 28.70 -44.90 12.84
CA SER A 380 28.61 -44.34 11.48
C SER A 380 27.31 -43.55 11.33
N SER A 381 27.41 -42.32 10.85
CA SER A 381 26.25 -41.42 10.70
C SER A 381 26.07 -40.93 9.27
N ARG A 382 24.82 -40.90 8.80
CA ARG A 382 24.39 -40.22 7.56
C ARG A 382 23.34 -39.16 7.89
N TYR A 383 23.10 -38.27 6.93
CA TYR A 383 22.28 -37.09 7.12
C TYR A 383 21.21 -37.01 6.03
N TRP A 384 19.97 -36.78 6.43
CA TRP A 384 18.83 -36.51 5.54
C TRP A 384 18.32 -35.11 5.81
N ASP A 385 18.59 -34.18 4.90
CA ASP A 385 18.04 -32.83 5.00
C ASP A 385 16.67 -32.75 4.32
N MET A 386 15.65 -32.35 5.08
CA MET A 386 14.26 -32.29 4.59
C MET A 386 14.04 -31.21 3.52
N GLN A 387 14.84 -30.14 3.49
CA GLN A 387 14.73 -29.15 2.40
C GLN A 387 15.30 -29.71 1.10
N LYS A 388 16.31 -30.58 1.18
CA LYS A 388 16.95 -31.18 0.02
C LYS A 388 16.18 -32.36 -0.55
N TYR A 389 15.85 -33.32 0.30
CA TYR A 389 15.29 -34.62 -0.10
C TYR A 389 13.77 -34.71 0.10
N GLY A 390 13.18 -33.66 0.67
CA GLY A 390 11.76 -33.60 0.97
C GLY A 390 11.39 -34.33 2.27
N PRO A 391 10.09 -34.29 2.61
CA PRO A 391 9.55 -35.06 3.73
C PRO A 391 9.64 -36.56 3.46
N LEU A 392 9.58 -37.35 4.53
CA LEU A 392 9.73 -38.81 4.48
C LEU A 392 8.42 -39.54 4.12
N ASN A 393 7.49 -38.87 3.45
CA ASN A 393 6.16 -39.39 3.15
C ASN A 393 6.07 -40.13 1.80
N ASN A 394 7.20 -40.40 1.16
CA ASN A 394 7.25 -41.22 -0.06
C ASN A 394 6.82 -42.66 0.23
N SER A 395 6.06 -43.26 -0.69
CA SER A 395 5.44 -44.59 -0.52
C SER A 395 6.45 -45.72 -0.30
N GLU A 396 7.68 -45.57 -0.79
CA GLU A 396 8.82 -46.45 -0.49
C GLU A 396 10.06 -45.61 -0.21
N PRO A 397 10.36 -45.30 1.06
CA PRO A 397 11.50 -44.48 1.37
C PRO A 397 12.80 -45.22 1.08
N ILE A 398 13.65 -44.64 0.24
CA ILE A 398 14.96 -45.20 -0.13
C ILE A 398 15.91 -45.29 1.08
N TRP A 399 15.59 -44.59 2.18
CA TRP A 399 16.33 -44.67 3.44
C TRP A 399 15.95 -45.88 4.30
N LEU A 400 14.81 -46.53 4.03
CA LEU A 400 14.35 -47.65 4.83
C LEU A 400 15.35 -48.81 4.70
N HIS A 401 15.71 -49.45 5.82
CA HIS A 401 16.74 -50.51 5.90
C HIS A 401 18.20 -50.03 5.77
N THR A 402 18.43 -48.74 5.57
CA THR A 402 19.80 -48.19 5.42
C THR A 402 20.43 -47.79 6.74
N ALA A 403 19.62 -47.62 7.79
CA ALA A 403 20.08 -47.22 9.11
C ALA A 403 19.56 -48.17 10.20
N ASN A 404 20.29 -48.30 11.31
CA ASN A 404 19.77 -48.95 12.52
C ASN A 404 18.91 -47.95 13.30
N ILE A 405 19.47 -46.81 13.65
CA ILE A 405 18.81 -45.78 14.45
C ILE A 405 18.46 -44.58 13.58
N ILE A 406 17.25 -44.07 13.69
CA ILE A 406 16.85 -42.81 13.06
C ILE A 406 16.69 -41.75 14.14
N ILE A 407 17.38 -40.62 13.99
CA ILE A 407 17.29 -39.47 14.89
C ILE A 407 16.66 -38.30 14.15
N PHE A 408 15.60 -37.75 14.72
CA PHE A 408 14.93 -36.56 14.22
C PHE A 408 15.28 -35.37 15.09
N ILE A 409 15.78 -34.30 14.46
CA ILE A 409 16.00 -33.04 15.15
C ILE A 409 15.01 -32.02 14.62
N TYR A 410 14.30 -31.40 15.57
CA TYR A 410 13.30 -30.38 15.31
C TYR A 410 13.65 -29.10 16.05
N SER A 411 14.08 -28.10 15.28
CA SER A 411 14.44 -26.81 15.86
C SER A 411 13.29 -25.80 15.70
N ASN A 412 12.23 -26.11 14.94
CA ASN A 412 11.08 -25.24 14.74
C ASN A 412 9.81 -25.73 15.47
N PRO A 413 9.36 -25.06 16.55
CA PRO A 413 8.18 -25.51 17.31
C PRO A 413 6.87 -25.48 16.51
N LYS A 414 6.79 -24.69 15.44
CA LYS A 414 5.56 -24.49 14.65
C LYS A 414 5.41 -25.43 13.47
N SER A 415 6.47 -26.11 13.06
CA SER A 415 6.33 -27.03 11.95
C SER A 415 5.44 -28.18 12.43
N LYS A 416 4.39 -28.48 11.65
CA LYS A 416 3.50 -29.59 11.97
C LYS A 416 4.26 -30.88 11.69
N PHE A 417 4.24 -31.78 12.65
CA PHE A 417 4.73 -33.14 12.55
C PHE A 417 3.91 -33.88 11.49
N ASN A 418 4.18 -33.64 10.20
CA ASN A 418 3.73 -34.50 9.12
C ASN A 418 4.65 -35.73 9.16
N MET A 419 4.43 -36.53 10.20
CA MET A 419 5.27 -37.66 10.58
C MET A 419 5.53 -38.56 9.39
N ILE A 420 6.69 -39.22 9.44
CA ILE A 420 6.83 -40.54 8.83
C ILE A 420 5.52 -41.29 9.09
N PRO A 421 4.80 -41.70 8.04
CA PRO A 421 3.61 -42.51 8.21
C PRO A 421 3.86 -43.66 9.18
N SER A 422 2.98 -43.88 10.15
CA SER A 422 3.20 -44.88 11.22
C SER A 422 3.57 -46.27 10.70
N HIS A 423 3.04 -46.66 9.54
CA HIS A 423 3.38 -47.91 8.87
C HIS A 423 4.86 -47.99 8.43
N LEU A 424 5.48 -46.86 8.04
CA LEU A 424 6.90 -46.80 7.69
C LEU A 424 7.78 -46.88 8.94
N LEU A 425 7.35 -46.28 10.05
CA LEU A 425 8.05 -46.43 11.33
C LEU A 425 8.01 -47.88 11.80
N LEU A 426 6.85 -48.53 11.75
CA LEU A 426 6.72 -49.96 12.07
C LEU A 426 7.57 -50.83 11.14
N LYS A 427 7.59 -50.52 9.84
CA LYS A 427 8.44 -51.25 8.87
C LYS A 427 9.93 -51.08 9.16
N HIS A 428 10.36 -49.91 9.64
CA HIS A 428 11.72 -49.67 10.11
C HIS A 428 12.03 -50.47 11.37
N MET A 429 11.17 -50.41 12.39
CA MET A 429 11.37 -51.14 13.65
C MET A 429 11.41 -52.66 13.44
N ASN A 430 10.69 -53.18 12.44
CA ASN A 430 10.71 -54.61 12.08
C ASN A 430 11.86 -55.01 11.15
N SER A 431 12.73 -54.06 10.75
CA SER A 431 13.78 -54.34 9.77
C SER A 431 15.04 -54.97 10.35
N SER A 432 15.31 -54.77 11.64
CA SER A 432 16.52 -55.18 12.33
C SER A 432 16.27 -55.17 13.84
N ASP A 433 16.90 -56.07 14.58
CA ASP A 433 16.87 -56.07 16.05
C ASP A 433 17.51 -54.82 16.67
N TYR A 434 18.30 -54.10 15.87
CA TYR A 434 18.95 -52.83 16.23
C TYR A 434 18.16 -51.60 15.74
N ALA A 435 16.97 -51.80 15.16
CA ALA A 435 16.17 -50.70 14.66
C ALA A 435 15.68 -49.84 15.81
N GLY A 436 15.98 -48.54 15.76
CA GLY A 436 15.61 -47.57 16.79
C GLY A 436 15.15 -46.25 16.19
N PHE A 437 14.42 -45.47 16.99
CA PHE A 437 13.95 -44.14 16.63
C PHE A 437 14.05 -43.19 17.83
N ILE A 438 14.60 -42.00 17.59
CA ILE A 438 14.73 -40.92 18.57
C ILE A 438 14.18 -39.63 17.95
N CYS A 439 13.37 -38.90 18.68
CA CYS A 439 12.92 -37.56 18.29
C CYS A 439 13.36 -36.54 19.35
N ILE A 440 14.02 -35.47 18.90
CA ILE A 440 14.60 -34.41 19.72
C ILE A 440 14.08 -33.07 19.21
N GLY A 441 13.40 -32.28 20.05
CA GLY A 441 12.95 -30.95 19.66
C GLY A 441 12.04 -30.29 20.68
N ASN A 442 11.83 -28.97 20.53
CA ASN A 442 10.87 -28.22 21.33
C ASN A 442 9.44 -28.54 20.85
N CYS A 443 8.71 -29.34 21.63
CA CYS A 443 7.29 -29.56 21.39
C CYS A 443 6.49 -28.49 22.16
N GLU A 444 5.73 -27.64 21.45
CA GLU A 444 4.81 -26.68 22.10
C GLU A 444 3.60 -27.36 22.78
N ILE A 445 3.49 -28.69 22.65
CA ILE A 445 2.45 -29.49 23.30
C ILE A 445 3.10 -30.13 24.52
N ASP A 446 2.45 -30.03 25.69
CA ASP A 446 2.80 -30.67 26.98
C ASP A 446 2.94 -32.21 26.94
N GLU A 447 3.11 -32.83 25.76
CA GLU A 447 3.09 -34.28 25.56
C GLU A 447 4.37 -34.91 25.00
N LEU A 448 5.46 -34.20 24.66
CA LEU A 448 6.72 -34.87 24.29
C LEU A 448 7.97 -33.99 24.41
N ASP A 449 8.65 -34.02 25.55
CA ASP A 449 9.98 -33.42 25.73
C ASP A 449 11.14 -34.39 25.44
N PHE A 450 10.92 -35.71 25.50
CA PHE A 450 11.83 -36.75 24.99
C PHE A 450 11.00 -38.04 24.90
N ALA A 451 10.90 -38.67 23.74
CA ALA A 451 10.46 -40.07 23.67
C ALA A 451 11.57 -40.92 23.06
N ILE A 452 12.09 -41.80 23.90
CA ILE A 452 12.88 -42.95 23.48
C ILE A 452 11.87 -44.09 23.36
N PHE A 453 11.57 -44.50 22.12
CA PHE A 453 10.75 -45.69 21.88
C PHE A 453 11.68 -46.90 21.79
N ASP A 454 11.87 -47.61 22.90
CA ASP A 454 12.49 -48.94 22.89
C ASP A 454 11.39 -50.01 22.72
N TYR A 455 11.22 -50.49 21.49
CA TYR A 455 10.20 -51.49 21.15
C TYR A 455 10.64 -52.93 21.43
N ASN A 456 11.90 -53.18 21.83
CA ASN A 456 12.39 -54.54 22.07
C ASN A 456 11.70 -55.25 23.25
N ASN A 457 10.89 -54.52 24.05
CA ASN A 457 10.08 -55.08 25.13
C ASN A 457 8.57 -55.13 24.85
N LEU A 458 8.10 -54.77 23.65
CA LEU A 458 6.71 -55.01 23.25
C LEU A 458 6.64 -56.39 22.59
N SER A 459 6.56 -57.43 23.42
CA SER A 459 6.12 -58.74 22.96
C SER A 459 4.75 -58.55 22.30
N CYS A 460 4.67 -58.63 20.97
CA CYS A 460 3.40 -58.79 20.27
C CYS A 460 2.81 -60.13 20.67
N GLY A 461 2.02 -60.12 21.75
CA GLY A 461 1.11 -61.19 22.06
C GLY A 461 0.11 -61.30 20.92
N ASN A 462 0.24 -62.33 20.09
CA ASN A 462 -0.85 -62.81 19.26
C ASN A 462 -1.97 -63.27 20.21
N THR A 463 -2.93 -62.40 20.49
CA THR A 463 -4.17 -62.80 21.15
C THR A 463 -5.35 -62.24 20.36
N ASN A 464 -6.02 -63.13 19.64
CA ASN A 464 -7.41 -62.99 19.23
C ASN A 464 -8.32 -62.98 20.48
N ASP A 465 -8.15 -62.00 21.36
CA ASP A 465 -9.04 -61.79 22.49
C ASP A 465 -9.54 -60.34 22.47
N GLU A 466 -10.77 -60.20 21.98
CA GLU A 466 -11.64 -59.08 22.31
C GLU A 466 -11.79 -59.04 23.84
N ASN A 467 -11.11 -58.11 24.52
CA ASN A 467 -11.67 -57.22 25.54
C ASN A 467 -10.59 -56.52 26.39
N LYS A 468 -10.88 -55.24 26.69
CA LYS A 468 -10.23 -54.30 27.62
C LYS A 468 -8.89 -53.70 27.20
N SER A 469 -9.00 -52.45 26.72
CA SER A 469 -7.93 -51.48 26.71
C SER A 469 -7.55 -51.04 28.13
N GLU A 470 -6.52 -51.67 28.69
CA GLU A 470 -5.77 -51.06 29.80
C GLU A 470 -4.71 -50.12 29.24
N LYS A 471 -4.89 -48.81 29.48
CA LYS A 471 -3.85 -47.80 29.34
C LYS A 471 -2.76 -48.10 30.37
N ILE A 472 -1.68 -48.74 29.95
CA ILE A 472 -0.44 -48.76 30.72
C ILE A 472 0.36 -47.53 30.32
N ASN A 473 0.19 -46.46 31.10
CA ASN A 473 1.11 -45.33 31.10
C ASN A 473 2.33 -45.74 31.94
N HIS A 474 3.46 -46.02 31.29
CA HIS A 474 4.75 -45.92 31.97
C HIS A 474 5.25 -44.48 31.79
N ARG A 475 5.34 -43.78 32.93
CA ARG A 475 5.97 -42.47 33.08
C ARG A 475 7.48 -42.57 32.99
#